data_AF-A0A9E9L5S8-F1
#
_entry.id   AF-A0A9E9L5S8-F1
#
_cell.length_a   1.000
_cell.length_b   1.000
_cell.length_c   1.000
_cell.angle_alpha   90.00
_cell.angle_beta   90.00
_cell.angle_gamma   90.00
#
_symmetry.space_group_name_H-M   'P 1'
#
loop_
_entity.id
_entity.type
_entity.pdbx_description
1 polymer ?
#
loop_
_entity_poly.entity_id
_entity_poly.type
_entity_poly.pdbx_seq_one_letter_code
_entity_poly.pdbx_strand_id
1 'polypeptide(L)'
;MEINALAREALINAGGTIETTFTPGKYSMELCSVAYDLQWRFDRQALPADLVARGMAVEDPTAPHGLNLTIKDYPFANDGLILWDAIKLWVGDYITHYYPNPRLVQSDQELQAWWTEIRTVGHADKKDEPWWPVLQTRDDLIDIIATIVWVTSGHHAAVNFGQYAYKGILERREFINFSRQPG
;
A
#
# COMPACT_ATOMS: atom_id res chain seq x y z
N MET A 1 -4.80 11.29 10.81
CA MET A 1 -4.16 10.75 12.03
C MET A 1 -5.16 10.38 13.12
N GLU A 2 -6.25 11.13 13.29
CA GLU A 2 -7.28 10.87 14.32
C GLU A 2 -7.85 9.44 14.30
N ILE A 3 -8.24 8.94 13.14
CA ILE A 3 -8.77 7.56 13.02
C ILE A 3 -7.76 6.50 13.50
N ASN A 4 -6.46 6.71 13.28
CA ASN A 4 -5.42 5.80 13.75
C ASN A 4 -5.24 5.90 15.28
N ALA A 5 -5.44 7.08 15.86
CA ALA A 5 -5.42 7.25 17.32
C ALA A 5 -6.60 6.52 17.97
N LEU A 6 -7.80 6.72 17.43
CA LEU A 6 -9.01 6.00 17.86
C LEU A 6 -8.87 4.48 17.68
N ALA A 7 -8.24 4.04 16.58
CA ALA A 7 -7.97 2.62 16.37
C ALA A 7 -7.05 2.06 17.47
N ARG A 8 -6.00 2.77 17.86
CA ARG A 8 -5.13 2.36 18.98
C ARG A 8 -5.85 2.36 20.33
N GLU A 9 -6.87 3.18 20.51
CA GLU A 9 -7.62 3.29 21.76
C GLU A 9 -8.69 2.19 21.91
N ALA A 10 -9.41 1.86 20.84
CA ALA A 10 -10.61 1.01 20.92
C ALA A 10 -10.69 -0.17 19.93
N LEU A 11 -9.86 -0.16 18.88
CA LEU A 11 -9.93 -1.19 17.82
C LEU A 11 -8.89 -2.28 18.04
N ILE A 12 -7.61 -1.91 18.13
CA ILE A 12 -6.45 -2.82 18.15
C ILE A 12 -5.74 -2.89 19.50
N ASN A 13 -6.28 -2.27 20.54
CA ASN A 13 -5.80 -2.40 21.91
C ASN A 13 -6.09 -3.79 22.49
N ALA A 14 -5.41 -4.11 23.60
CA ALA A 14 -5.71 -5.30 24.40
C ALA A 14 -7.18 -5.31 24.84
N GLY A 15 -7.88 -6.41 24.57
CA GLY A 15 -9.32 -6.55 24.81
C GLY A 15 -10.21 -5.69 23.90
N GLY A 16 -9.63 -5.04 22.89
CA GLY A 16 -10.33 -4.24 21.90
C GLY A 16 -11.13 -5.09 20.90
N THR A 17 -11.73 -4.41 19.93
CA THR A 17 -12.63 -5.06 18.97
C THR A 17 -11.92 -6.16 18.17
N ILE A 18 -10.71 -5.93 17.65
CA ILE A 18 -10.01 -6.93 16.84
C ILE A 18 -9.65 -8.18 17.65
N GLU A 19 -9.11 -8.03 18.86
CA GLU A 19 -8.74 -9.18 19.69
C GLU A 19 -9.96 -10.03 20.13
N THR A 20 -11.12 -9.41 20.26
CA THR A 20 -12.34 -10.11 20.71
C THR A 20 -13.18 -10.66 19.57
N THR A 21 -12.98 -10.19 18.33
CA THR A 21 -13.80 -10.57 17.18
C THR A 21 -13.05 -11.26 16.05
N PHE A 22 -11.71 -11.39 16.11
CA PHE A 22 -10.89 -12.07 15.11
C PHE A 22 -10.14 -13.27 15.70
N THR A 23 -9.99 -14.33 14.90
CA THR A 23 -9.39 -15.62 15.28
C THR A 23 -8.02 -15.51 15.97
N PRO A 24 -7.07 -14.65 15.53
CA PRO A 24 -5.77 -14.57 16.20
C PRO A 24 -5.85 -14.02 17.64
N GLY A 25 -6.96 -13.37 18.02
CA GLY A 25 -7.16 -12.81 19.34
C GLY A 25 -6.04 -11.86 19.74
N LYS A 26 -5.46 -12.06 20.93
CA LYS A 26 -4.31 -11.28 21.45
C LYS A 26 -3.04 -11.32 20.56
N TYR A 27 -2.95 -12.24 19.60
CA TYR A 27 -1.82 -12.32 18.68
C TYR A 27 -2.04 -11.51 17.38
N SER A 28 -3.19 -10.85 17.22
CA SER A 28 -3.55 -10.12 15.99
C SER A 28 -2.53 -9.04 15.63
N MET A 29 -2.09 -8.24 16.61
CA MET A 29 -1.11 -7.18 16.36
C MET A 29 0.30 -7.72 16.13
N GLU A 30 0.69 -8.80 16.81
CA GLU A 30 1.96 -9.48 16.56
C GLU A 30 2.01 -10.04 15.13
N LEU A 31 0.92 -10.63 14.65
CA LEU A 31 0.81 -11.11 13.27
C LEU A 31 1.01 -9.97 12.26
N CYS A 32 0.44 -8.78 12.50
CA CYS A 32 0.68 -7.61 11.67
C CYS A 32 2.16 -7.17 11.69
N SER A 33 2.83 -7.25 12.84
CA SER A 33 4.26 -6.96 12.96
C SER A 33 5.11 -7.95 12.16
N VAL A 34 4.79 -9.25 12.22
CA VAL A 34 5.49 -10.29 11.43
C VAL A 34 5.24 -10.10 9.94
N ALA A 35 4.02 -9.71 9.53
CA ALA A 35 3.72 -9.41 8.14
C ALA A 35 4.49 -8.16 7.65
N TYR A 36 4.59 -7.11 8.47
CA TYR A 36 5.44 -5.97 8.17
C TYR A 36 6.90 -6.37 8.02
N ASP A 37 7.40 -7.25 8.90
CA ASP A 37 8.77 -7.73 8.84
C ASP A 37 9.06 -8.50 7.54
N LEU A 38 8.24 -9.51 7.24
CA LEU A 38 8.52 -10.47 6.19
C LEU A 38 8.05 -10.05 4.79
N GLN A 39 7.01 -9.22 4.69
CA GLN A 39 6.29 -9.01 3.43
C GLN A 39 6.26 -7.55 2.97
N TRP A 40 6.22 -6.59 3.90
CA TRP A 40 6.06 -5.19 3.51
C TRP A 40 7.33 -4.64 2.86
N ARG A 41 7.15 -4.04 1.67
CA ARG A 41 8.18 -3.31 0.93
C ARG A 41 7.53 -2.15 0.20
N PHE A 42 8.13 -0.96 0.28
CA PHE A 42 7.59 0.25 -0.34
C PHE A 42 7.52 0.13 -1.88
N ASP A 43 8.56 -0.42 -2.51
CA ASP A 43 8.65 -0.61 -3.97
C ASP A 43 7.53 -1.50 -4.54
N ARG A 44 6.88 -2.30 -3.69
CA ARG A 44 5.75 -3.18 -4.06
C ARG A 44 4.38 -2.62 -3.68
N GLN A 45 4.29 -1.41 -3.14
CA GLN A 45 2.99 -0.80 -2.82
C GLN A 45 2.36 -0.08 -4.02
N ALA A 46 3.13 0.21 -5.06
CA ALA A 46 2.61 0.67 -6.35
C ALA A 46 1.77 -0.46 -6.99
N LEU A 47 0.58 -0.14 -7.49
CA LEU A 47 -0.31 -1.16 -8.05
C LEU A 47 0.33 -2.01 -9.16
N PRO A 48 1.04 -1.43 -10.15
CA PRO A 48 1.75 -2.23 -11.15
C PRO A 48 2.75 -3.23 -10.55
N ALA A 49 3.57 -2.75 -9.61
CA ALA A 49 4.61 -3.56 -8.98
C ALA A 49 4.00 -4.68 -8.11
N ASP A 50 2.90 -4.42 -7.40
CA ASP A 50 2.15 -5.44 -6.66
C ASP A 50 1.61 -6.55 -7.59
N LEU A 51 0.97 -6.16 -8.70
CA LEU A 51 0.39 -7.10 -9.65
C LEU A 51 1.46 -8.01 -10.26
N VAL A 52 2.61 -7.44 -10.64
CA VAL A 52 3.75 -8.21 -11.15
C VAL A 52 4.34 -9.11 -10.07
N ALA A 53 4.57 -8.58 -8.86
CA ALA A 53 5.18 -9.33 -7.76
C ALA A 53 4.36 -10.55 -7.32
N ARG A 54 3.03 -10.49 -7.46
CA ARG A 54 2.12 -11.61 -7.16
C ARG A 54 1.84 -12.54 -8.35
N GLY A 55 2.46 -12.29 -9.51
CA GLY A 55 2.25 -13.07 -10.73
C GLY A 55 0.90 -12.81 -11.43
N MET A 56 0.23 -11.72 -11.09
CA MET A 56 -1.06 -11.32 -11.66
C MET A 56 -0.94 -10.50 -12.94
N ALA A 57 0.27 -10.04 -13.28
CA ALA A 57 0.59 -9.35 -14.51
C ALA A 57 2.04 -9.60 -14.92
N VAL A 58 2.35 -9.37 -16.19
CA VAL A 58 3.71 -9.22 -16.70
C VAL A 58 3.85 -7.85 -17.35
N GLU A 59 5.04 -7.26 -17.30
CA GLU A 59 5.32 -6.01 -17.99
C GLU A 59 5.20 -6.20 -19.50
N ASP A 60 4.46 -5.31 -20.14
CA ASP A 60 4.26 -5.29 -21.59
C ASP A 60 4.06 -3.84 -22.03
N PRO A 61 5.12 -3.19 -22.55
CA PRO A 61 5.05 -1.79 -22.99
C PRO A 61 4.03 -1.53 -24.11
N THR A 62 3.54 -2.58 -24.77
CA THR A 62 2.52 -2.47 -25.83
C THR A 62 1.10 -2.65 -25.32
N ALA A 63 0.93 -3.14 -24.09
CA ALA A 63 -0.36 -3.31 -23.46
C ALA A 63 -0.84 -1.99 -22.80
N PRO A 64 -2.17 -1.82 -22.62
CA PRO A 64 -2.70 -0.75 -21.78
C PRO A 64 -2.04 -0.75 -20.40
N HIS A 65 -1.73 0.44 -19.87
CA HIS A 65 -1.09 0.62 -18.56
C HIS A 65 0.32 -0.01 -18.45
N GLY A 66 0.92 -0.43 -19.57
CA GLY A 66 2.23 -1.10 -19.60
C GLY A 66 2.23 -2.51 -19.01
N LEU A 67 1.06 -3.13 -18.82
CA LEU A 67 0.92 -4.43 -18.17
C LEU A 67 -0.03 -5.36 -18.93
N ASN A 68 0.38 -6.61 -19.02
CA ASN A 68 -0.44 -7.69 -19.52
C ASN A 68 -0.93 -8.56 -18.35
N LEU A 69 -2.20 -8.41 -17.97
CA LEU A 69 -2.79 -9.14 -16.85
C LEU A 69 -2.91 -10.65 -17.14
N THR A 70 -2.54 -11.47 -16.16
CA THR A 70 -2.72 -12.93 -16.16
C THR A 70 -4.20 -13.31 -16.19
N ILE A 71 -5.02 -12.60 -15.41
CA ILE A 71 -6.48 -12.73 -15.42
C ILE A 71 -7.05 -11.47 -16.08
N LYS A 72 -7.67 -11.63 -17.26
CA LYS A 72 -8.20 -10.51 -18.04
C LYS A 72 -9.37 -9.80 -17.36
N ASP A 73 -10.27 -10.57 -16.77
CA ASP A 73 -11.41 -10.05 -16.04
C ASP A 73 -11.09 -10.01 -14.54
N TYR A 74 -10.16 -9.14 -14.16
CA TYR A 74 -9.79 -8.91 -12.76
C TYR A 74 -10.21 -7.48 -12.36
N PRO A 75 -11.43 -7.28 -11.81
CA PRO A 75 -11.99 -5.95 -11.60
C PRO A 75 -11.12 -5.01 -10.76
N PHE A 76 -10.55 -5.49 -9.65
CA PHE A 76 -9.64 -4.68 -8.83
C PHE A 76 -8.43 -4.17 -9.62
N ALA A 77 -7.82 -5.02 -10.46
CA ALA A 77 -6.66 -4.63 -11.25
C ALA A 77 -7.05 -3.71 -12.41
N ASN A 78 -8.13 -4.04 -13.14
CA ASN A 78 -8.60 -3.24 -14.28
C ASN A 78 -8.99 -1.82 -13.85
N ASP A 79 -9.85 -1.69 -12.84
CA ASP A 79 -10.30 -0.38 -12.36
C ASP A 79 -9.16 0.36 -11.64
N GLY A 80 -8.35 -0.38 -10.88
CA GLY A 80 -7.21 0.17 -10.18
C GLY A 80 -6.17 0.76 -11.12
N LEU A 81 -5.88 0.13 -12.26
CA LEU A 81 -4.88 0.60 -13.22
C LEU A 81 -5.32 1.89 -13.93
N ILE A 82 -6.62 2.06 -14.19
CA ILE A 82 -7.17 3.32 -14.70
C ILE A 82 -6.93 4.45 -13.69
N LEU A 83 -7.23 4.19 -12.41
CA LEU A 83 -7.03 5.18 -11.35
C LEU A 83 -5.54 5.47 -11.11
N TRP A 84 -4.69 4.43 -11.16
CA TRP A 84 -3.24 4.56 -11.03
C TRP A 84 -2.66 5.48 -12.11
N ASP A 85 -3.05 5.29 -13.37
CA ASP A 85 -2.60 6.15 -14.48
C ASP A 85 -3.04 7.59 -14.29
N ALA A 86 -4.28 7.83 -13.84
CA ALA A 86 -4.77 9.17 -13.56
C ALA A 86 -3.98 9.85 -12.42
N ILE A 87 -3.66 9.10 -11.35
CA ILE A 87 -2.82 9.58 -10.25
C ILE A 87 -1.43 9.91 -10.78
N LYS A 88 -0.80 8.99 -11.53
CA LYS A 88 0.57 9.16 -12.03
C LYS A 88 0.68 10.36 -12.97
N LEU A 89 -0.32 10.56 -13.84
CA LEU A 89 -0.41 11.73 -14.71
C LEU A 89 -0.50 13.03 -13.90
N TRP A 90 -1.45 13.12 -12.96
CA TRP A 90 -1.63 14.33 -12.16
C TRP A 90 -0.40 14.66 -11.29
N VAL A 91 0.17 13.65 -10.62
CA VAL A 91 1.40 13.79 -9.83
C VAL A 91 2.55 14.22 -10.73
N GLY A 92 2.67 13.62 -11.91
CA GLY A 92 3.68 13.94 -12.91
C GLY A 92 3.62 15.40 -13.37
N ASP A 93 2.43 15.88 -13.72
CA ASP A 93 2.20 17.27 -14.14
C ASP A 93 2.54 18.25 -13.00
N TYR A 94 2.07 17.97 -11.78
CA TYR A 94 2.33 18.79 -10.62
C TYR A 94 3.83 18.88 -10.31
N ILE A 95 4.51 17.74 -10.20
CA ILE A 95 5.95 17.70 -9.91
C ILE A 95 6.75 18.36 -11.04
N THR A 96 6.40 18.12 -12.29
CA THR A 96 7.10 18.72 -13.44
C THR A 96 7.02 20.25 -13.43
N HIS A 97 5.91 20.81 -12.93
CA HIS A 97 5.76 22.25 -12.77
C HIS A 97 6.77 22.84 -11.77
N TYR A 98 6.96 22.22 -10.61
CA TYR A 98 7.88 22.72 -9.56
C TYR A 98 9.33 22.28 -9.75
N TYR A 99 9.56 21.14 -10.41
CA TYR A 99 10.88 20.56 -10.67
C TYR A 99 11.12 20.39 -12.18
N PRO A 100 11.20 21.49 -12.95
CA PRO A 100 11.42 21.41 -14.40
C PRO A 100 12.82 20.86 -14.76
N ASN A 101 13.78 20.97 -13.84
CA ASN A 101 15.13 20.43 -13.98
C ASN A 101 15.37 19.32 -12.93
N PRO A 102 15.80 18.10 -13.32
CA PRO A 102 16.07 17.00 -12.40
C PRO A 102 17.05 17.34 -11.26
N ARG A 103 17.98 18.28 -11.49
CA ARG A 103 18.92 18.73 -10.45
C ARG A 103 18.25 19.38 -9.25
N LEU A 104 17.04 19.93 -9.44
CA LEU A 104 16.30 20.60 -8.37
C LEU A 104 15.87 19.63 -7.27
N VAL A 105 15.53 18.38 -7.62
CA VAL A 105 15.15 17.34 -6.65
C VAL A 105 16.31 17.00 -5.71
N GLN A 106 17.53 16.90 -6.25
CA GLN A 106 18.73 16.58 -5.46
C GLN A 106 19.17 17.74 -4.57
N SER A 107 18.99 18.97 -5.04
CA SER A 107 19.39 20.17 -4.29
C SER A 107 18.37 20.62 -3.24
N ASP A 108 17.14 20.09 -3.29
CA ASP A 108 16.09 20.44 -2.34
C ASP A 108 16.32 19.75 -0.99
N GLN A 109 16.82 20.53 -0.02
CA GLN A 109 17.18 20.00 1.29
C GLN A 109 15.98 19.54 2.11
N GLU A 110 14.83 20.21 1.98
CA GLU A 110 13.61 19.84 2.71
C GLU A 110 13.07 18.53 2.18
N LEU A 111 13.03 18.37 0.85
CA LEU A 111 12.58 17.15 0.19
C LEU A 111 13.48 15.96 0.54
N GLN A 112 14.81 16.15 0.51
CA GLN A 112 15.76 15.10 0.87
C GLN A 112 15.66 14.72 2.35
N ALA A 113 15.50 15.70 3.23
CA ALA A 113 15.32 15.47 4.67
C ALA A 113 14.01 14.72 4.94
N TRP A 114 12.91 15.12 4.29
CA TRP A 114 11.61 14.47 4.40
C TRP A 114 11.67 12.98 4.03
N TRP A 115 12.24 12.65 2.86
CA TRP A 115 12.33 11.25 2.43
C TRP A 115 13.27 10.43 3.33
N THR A 116 14.36 11.06 3.78
CA THR A 116 15.29 10.45 4.74
C THR A 116 14.61 10.13 6.06
N GLU A 117 13.80 11.06 6.60
CA GLU A 117 13.07 10.87 7.86
C GLU A 117 12.02 9.77 7.75
N ILE A 118 11.25 9.71 6.65
CA ILE A 118 10.31 8.61 6.40
C ILE A 118 11.00 7.26 6.50
N ARG A 119 12.15 7.09 5.83
CA ARG A 119 12.89 5.83 5.81
C ARG A 119 13.55 5.52 7.16
N THR A 120 14.24 6.49 7.76
CA THR A 120 15.15 6.25 8.88
C THR A 120 14.50 6.38 10.25
N VAL A 121 13.39 7.12 10.35
CA VAL A 121 12.63 7.33 11.58
C VAL A 121 11.25 6.69 11.45
N GLY A 122 10.50 7.02 10.40
CA GLY A 122 9.13 6.51 10.20
C GLY A 122 9.07 4.98 10.02
N HIS A 123 10.00 4.43 9.24
CA HIS A 123 10.18 3.01 8.99
C HIS A 123 11.56 2.51 9.41
N ALA A 124 12.02 2.95 10.59
CA ALA A 124 13.37 2.72 11.10
C ALA A 124 13.83 1.26 11.09
N ASP A 125 12.90 0.32 11.35
CA ASP A 125 13.16 -1.13 11.36
C ASP A 125 13.57 -1.68 9.97
N LYS A 126 13.26 -0.94 8.90
CA LYS A 126 13.54 -1.29 7.50
C LYS A 126 14.45 -0.30 6.80
N LYS A 127 15.11 0.61 7.53
CA LYS A 127 15.86 1.72 6.93
C LYS A 127 17.01 1.29 6.01
N ASP A 128 17.58 0.11 6.26
CA ASP A 128 18.75 -0.44 5.56
C ASP A 128 18.37 -1.38 4.40
N GLU A 129 17.07 -1.54 4.14
CA GLU A 129 16.58 -2.40 3.06
C GLU A 129 16.95 -1.85 1.67
N PRO A 130 17.44 -2.69 0.73
CA PRO A 130 18.00 -2.22 -0.53
C PRO A 130 16.95 -1.77 -1.55
N TRP A 131 15.68 -2.07 -1.30
CA TRP A 131 14.57 -1.77 -2.22
C TRP A 131 13.98 -0.37 -2.02
N TRP A 132 14.45 0.40 -1.04
CA TRP A 132 14.02 1.79 -0.89
C TRP A 132 14.39 2.60 -2.13
N PRO A 133 13.41 3.31 -2.74
CA PRO A 133 13.73 4.27 -3.79
C PRO A 133 14.74 5.32 -3.32
N VAL A 134 15.70 5.63 -4.19
CA VAL A 134 16.68 6.69 -3.95
C VAL A 134 16.15 7.96 -4.62
N LEU A 135 15.80 8.98 -3.83
CA LEU A 135 15.16 10.19 -4.34
C LEU A 135 16.19 11.11 -5.03
N GLN A 136 16.54 10.80 -6.28
CA GLN A 136 17.54 11.56 -7.05
C GLN A 136 16.98 12.24 -8.29
N THR A 137 15.92 11.69 -8.85
CA THR A 137 15.34 12.16 -10.10
C THR A 137 13.90 12.60 -9.89
N ARG A 138 13.40 13.33 -10.89
CA ARG A 138 11.99 13.69 -10.94
C ARG A 138 11.10 12.45 -10.99
N ASP A 139 11.53 11.42 -11.72
CA ASP A 139 10.75 10.20 -11.88
C ASP A 139 10.69 9.41 -10.56
N ASP A 140 11.78 9.38 -9.79
CA ASP A 140 11.77 8.83 -8.43
C ASP A 140 10.74 9.54 -7.55
N LEU A 141 10.70 10.87 -7.59
CA LEU A 141 9.74 11.66 -6.82
C LEU A 141 8.29 11.37 -7.27
N ILE A 142 8.06 11.27 -8.59
CA ILE A 142 6.75 10.95 -9.15
C ILE A 142 6.29 9.58 -8.66
N ASP A 143 7.13 8.56 -8.75
CA ASP A 143 6.76 7.20 -8.35
C ASP A 143 6.55 7.08 -6.83
N ILE A 144 7.37 7.74 -6.02
CA ILE A 144 7.19 7.80 -4.55
C ILE A 144 5.85 8.45 -4.20
N ILE A 145 5.57 9.63 -4.75
CA ILE A 145 4.34 10.38 -4.43
C ILE A 145 3.10 9.67 -4.97
N ALA A 146 3.15 9.15 -6.20
CA ALA A 146 2.05 8.37 -6.77
C ALA A 146 1.73 7.13 -5.94
N THR A 147 2.75 6.45 -5.42
CA THR A 147 2.58 5.30 -4.52
C THR A 147 1.89 5.70 -3.21
N ILE A 148 2.32 6.81 -2.58
CA ILE A 148 1.68 7.31 -1.35
C ILE A 148 0.22 7.70 -1.61
N VAL A 149 -0.06 8.43 -2.69
CA VAL A 149 -1.42 8.84 -3.06
C VAL A 149 -2.28 7.60 -3.33
N TRP A 150 -1.79 6.62 -4.07
CA TRP A 150 -2.49 5.36 -4.34
C TRP A 150 -2.85 4.60 -3.07
N VAL A 151 -1.88 4.40 -2.17
CA VAL A 151 -2.08 3.65 -0.91
C VAL A 151 -3.14 4.32 -0.04
N THR A 152 -3.09 5.65 0.05
CA THR A 152 -4.00 6.44 0.90
C THR A 152 -5.38 6.69 0.28
N SER A 153 -5.55 6.43 -1.02
CA SER A 153 -6.81 6.61 -1.74
C SER A 153 -7.36 5.29 -2.29
N GLY A 154 -7.02 4.93 -3.53
CA GLY A 154 -7.57 3.79 -4.25
C GLY A 154 -7.40 2.45 -3.53
N HIS A 155 -6.20 2.20 -2.99
CA HIS A 155 -5.94 0.96 -2.25
C HIS A 155 -6.77 0.88 -0.96
N HIS A 156 -6.73 1.94 -0.13
CA HIS A 156 -7.52 2.00 1.10
C HIS A 156 -9.02 1.85 0.82
N ALA A 157 -9.55 2.55 -0.20
CA ALA A 157 -10.95 2.45 -0.59
C ALA A 157 -11.36 1.01 -0.94
N ALA A 158 -10.53 0.32 -1.74
CA ALA A 158 -10.78 -1.05 -2.19
C ALA A 158 -10.86 -2.06 -1.04
N VAL A 159 -10.07 -1.88 0.03
CA VAL A 159 -10.07 -2.80 1.19
C VAL A 159 -10.97 -2.36 2.34
N ASN A 160 -11.49 -1.13 2.30
CA ASN A 160 -12.28 -0.52 3.36
C ASN A 160 -13.79 -0.54 3.06
N PHE A 161 -14.24 0.07 1.96
CA PHE A 161 -15.68 0.32 1.75
C PHE A 161 -16.49 -0.94 1.43
N GLY A 162 -15.84 -1.99 0.92
CA GLY A 162 -16.46 -3.29 0.72
C GLY A 162 -16.70 -4.09 2.01
N GLN A 163 -16.15 -3.66 3.15
CA GLN A 163 -16.15 -4.49 4.35
C GLN A 163 -17.57 -4.89 4.78
N TYR A 164 -18.48 -3.93 4.93
CA TYR A 164 -19.86 -4.26 5.33
C TYR A 164 -20.62 -5.05 4.26
N ALA A 165 -20.47 -4.67 2.98
CA ALA A 165 -21.20 -5.31 1.88
C ALA A 165 -20.88 -6.80 1.73
N TYR A 166 -19.60 -7.19 1.90
CA TYR A 166 -19.18 -8.58 1.77
C TYR A 166 -19.17 -9.34 3.10
N LYS A 167 -18.92 -8.66 4.23
CA LYS A 167 -18.68 -9.29 5.54
C LYS A 167 -19.82 -9.08 6.54
N GLY A 168 -20.83 -8.27 6.21
CA GLY A 168 -21.99 -8.03 7.07
C GLY A 168 -22.93 -9.24 7.21
N ILE A 169 -22.74 -10.27 6.39
CA ILE A 169 -23.42 -11.57 6.50
C ILE A 169 -22.41 -12.60 6.99
N LEU A 170 -22.57 -13.05 8.24
CA LEU A 170 -21.61 -13.92 8.96
C LEU A 170 -21.25 -15.21 8.19
N GLU A 171 -22.20 -15.79 7.48
CA GLU A 171 -22.00 -17.01 6.66
C GLU A 171 -21.04 -16.80 5.48
N ARG A 172 -20.84 -15.56 5.00
CA ARG A 172 -19.96 -15.28 3.86
C ARG A 172 -18.50 -15.09 4.27
N ARG A 173 -18.22 -14.84 5.55
CA ARG A 173 -16.85 -14.74 6.09
C ARG A 173 -16.84 -14.87 7.61
N GLU A 174 -16.29 -15.97 8.10
CA GLU A 174 -16.05 -16.16 9.53
C GLU A 174 -14.78 -15.41 9.96
N PHE A 175 -14.91 -14.51 10.94
CA PHE A 175 -13.75 -13.87 11.60
C PHE A 175 -13.18 -14.72 12.72
N ILE A 176 -14.00 -15.59 13.31
CA ILE A 176 -13.65 -16.52 14.38
C ILE A 176 -14.00 -17.93 13.91
N ASN A 177 -13.03 -18.84 13.99
CA ASN A 177 -13.30 -20.27 13.88
C ASN A 177 -13.31 -20.91 15.28
N PHE A 178 -14.43 -21.53 15.65
CA PHE A 178 -14.63 -22.17 16.95
C PHE A 178 -14.21 -23.64 16.98
N SER A 179 -13.78 -24.22 15.85
CA SER A 179 -13.50 -25.66 15.75
C SER A 179 -12.24 -25.96 14.92
N ARG A 180 -11.57 -27.07 15.23
CA ARG A 180 -10.51 -27.59 14.36
C ARG A 180 -11.15 -28.23 13.14
N GLN A 181 -10.52 -28.09 11.97
CA GLN A 181 -10.96 -28.87 10.81
C GLN A 181 -10.86 -30.37 11.13
N PRO A 182 -11.88 -31.17 10.76
CA PRO A 182 -11.80 -32.62 10.87
C PRO A 182 -10.58 -33.13 10.09
N GLY A 183 -9.80 -34.02 10.71
CA GLY A 183 -8.63 -34.65 10.10
C GLY A 183 -8.97 -35.78 9.13
#